data_AF-A0A4U9W8P6-F1
#
_entry.id   AF-A0A4U9W8P6-F1
#
_cell.length_a   1.000
_cell.length_b   1.000
_cell.length_c   1.000
_cell.angle_alpha   90.00
_cell.angle_beta   90.00
_cell.angle_gamma   90.00
#
_symmetry.space_group_name_H-M   'P 1'
#
loop_
_entity.id
_entity.type
_entity.pdbx_description
1 polymer ?
#
loop_
_entity_poly.entity_id
_entity_poly.type
_entity_poly.pdbx_seq_one_letter_code
_entity_poly.pdbx_strand_id
1 'polypeptide(L)' 'MAVFCPQDRLCEGSCTLNDEFGAVTIGNIERYISDKAIEMGWKPDMSHVHPTGKRVAVYWRWPGGPGLCRRIDP' A
#
# COMPACT_ATOMS: atom_id res chain seq x y z
N MET A 1 -3.37 0.58 -1.07
CA MET A 1 -3.48 0.30 -2.51
C MET A 1 -4.94 -0.04 -2.85
N ALA A 2 -5.51 -1.09 -2.26
CA ALA A 2 -6.92 -1.48 -2.42
C ALA A 2 -8.01 -0.35 -2.43
N VAL A 3 -7.91 0.67 -1.57
CA VAL A 3 -9.00 1.66 -1.34
C VAL A 3 -9.21 2.66 -2.49
N PHE A 4 -8.16 3.00 -3.23
CA PHE A 4 -8.22 3.97 -4.34
C PHE A 4 -8.02 3.31 -5.71
N CYS A 5 -7.76 2.01 -5.73
CA CYS A 5 -7.55 1.27 -6.96
C CYS A 5 -8.87 1.20 -7.76
N PRO A 6 -8.89 1.58 -9.06
CA PRO A 6 -10.02 1.33 -9.94
C PRO A 6 -10.08 -0.17 -10.27
N GLN A 7 -10.65 -0.95 -9.36
CA GLN A 7 -10.62 -2.41 -9.38
C GLN A 7 -11.24 -3.00 -10.65
N ASP A 8 -12.32 -2.37 -11.13
CA ASP A 8 -13.05 -2.71 -12.36
C ASP A 8 -12.21 -2.60 -13.63
N ARG A 9 -11.17 -1.76 -13.63
CA ARG A 9 -10.29 -1.53 -14.79
C ARG A 9 -8.97 -2.28 -14.71
N LEU A 10 -8.66 -2.88 -13.56
CA LEU A 10 -7.37 -3.52 -13.30
C LEU A 10 -7.59 -5.00 -12.97
N CYS A 11 -7.31 -5.39 -11.73
CA CYS A 11 -7.26 -6.79 -11.31
C CYS A 11 -8.61 -7.51 -11.48
N GLU A 12 -9.72 -6.85 -11.12
CA GLU A 12 -11.05 -7.47 -11.20
C GLU A 12 -11.58 -7.46 -12.64
N GLY A 13 -11.26 -6.43 -13.43
CA GLY A 13 -11.58 -6.36 -14.85
C GLY A 13 -10.90 -7.42 -15.72
N SER A 14 -9.74 -7.95 -15.29
CA SER A 14 -9.01 -9.03 -15.98
C SER A 14 -9.25 -10.42 -15.37
N CYS A 15 -10.23 -10.56 -14.48
CA CYS A 15 -10.52 -11.82 -13.81
C CYS A 15 -11.14 -12.83 -14.79
N THR A 16 -10.52 -14.00 -14.95
CA THR A 16 -11.01 -15.05 -15.88
C THR A 16 -12.34 -15.66 -15.49
N LEU A 17 -12.79 -15.46 -14.25
CA LEU A 17 -14.08 -15.94 -13.73
C LEU A 17 -15.20 -14.91 -13.92
N ASN A 18 -14.88 -13.71 -14.41
CA ASN A 18 -15.83 -12.60 -14.49
C ASN A 18 -17.03 -12.90 -15.40
N ASP A 19 -16.81 -13.62 -16.49
CA ASP A 19 -17.84 -13.88 -17.50
C ASP A 19 -18.93 -14.86 -17.04
N GLU A 20 -18.61 -15.79 -16.14
CA GLU A 20 -19.54 -16.85 -15.69
C GLU A 20 -20.04 -16.67 -14.26
N PHE A 21 -19.22 -16.13 -13.36
CA PHE A 21 -19.51 -16.04 -11.92
C PHE A 21 -19.43 -14.61 -11.35
N GLY A 22 -19.03 -13.65 -12.17
CA GLY A 22 -18.62 -12.32 -11.74
C GLY A 22 -17.19 -12.29 -11.20
N ALA A 23 -16.55 -11.14 -11.28
CA ALA A 23 -15.15 -10.98 -10.85
C ALA A 23 -15.01 -11.22 -9.34
N VAL A 24 -13.90 -11.87 -8.97
CA VAL A 24 -13.50 -11.98 -7.57
C VAL A 24 -13.18 -10.59 -7.03
N THR A 25 -13.66 -10.25 -5.84
CA THR A 25 -13.43 -8.96 -5.18
C THR A 25 -12.03 -8.85 -4.57
N ILE A 26 -11.01 -8.91 -5.44
CA ILE A 26 -9.58 -8.91 -5.09
C ILE A 26 -9.23 -7.71 -4.20
N GLY A 27 -9.80 -6.53 -4.49
CA GLY A 27 -9.54 -5.33 -3.70
C GLY A 27 -9.99 -5.45 -2.25
N ASN A 28 -11.15 -6.06 -2.01
CA ASN A 28 -11.65 -6.26 -0.65
C ASN A 28 -10.81 -7.29 0.12
N ILE A 29 -10.36 -8.35 -0.55
CA ILE A 29 -9.48 -9.35 0.05
C ILE A 29 -8.14 -8.71 0.42
N GLU A 30 -7.52 -7.96 -0.50
CA GLU A 30 -6.24 -7.27 -0.25
C GLU A 30 -6.33 -6.31 0.95
N ARG A 31 -7.42 -5.56 1.03
CA ARG A 31 -7.68 -4.70 2.20
C ARG A 31 -7.79 -5.53 3.47
N TYR A 32 -8.64 -6.54 3.48
CA TYR A 32 -8.90 -7.34 4.68
C TYR A 32 -7.62 -7.99 5.22
N ILE A 33 -6.81 -8.62 4.36
CA ILE A 33 -5.56 -9.26 4.80
C ILE A 33 -4.56 -8.23 5.32
N SER A 34 -4.49 -7.05 4.71
CA SER A 34 -3.57 -5.99 5.11
C SER A 34 -3.97 -5.39 6.45
N ASP A 35 -5.25 -5.07 6.62
CA ASP A 35 -5.80 -4.55 7.87
C ASP A 35 -5.60 -5.58 9.00
N LYS A 36 -5.86 -6.87 8.73
CA LYS A 36 -5.61 -7.94 9.70
C LYS A 36 -4.14 -8.13 10.02
N ALA A 37 -3.24 -8.06 9.05
CA ALA A 37 -1.80 -8.15 9.31
C ALA A 37 -1.32 -7.01 10.22
N ILE A 38 -1.83 -5.79 10.01
CA ILE A 38 -1.53 -4.62 10.85
C ILE A 38 -2.12 -4.81 12.26
N GLU A 39 -3.37 -5.25 12.38
CA GLU A 39 -4.01 -5.57 13.68
C GLU A 39 -3.24 -6.63 14.47
N MET A 40 -2.70 -7.65 13.77
CA MET A 40 -1.85 -8.69 14.36
C MET A 40 -0.41 -8.22 14.63
N GLY A 41 -0.08 -6.97 14.32
CA GLY A 41 1.23 -6.37 14.59
C GLY A 41 2.34 -6.90 13.69
N TRP A 42 2.02 -7.44 12.52
CA TRP A 42 3.03 -7.91 11.57
C TRP A 42 3.91 -6.74 11.15
N LYS A 43 5.22 -6.94 11.27
CA LYS A 43 6.24 -5.98 10.84
C LYS A 43 7.28 -6.70 10.00
N PRO A 44 7.78 -6.06 8.93
CA PRO A 44 8.85 -6.63 8.15
C PRO A 44 10.10 -6.77 9.01
N ASP A 45 10.82 -7.88 8.85
CA ASP A 45 12.14 -8.03 9.45
C ASP A 45 13.15 -7.17 8.69
N MET A 46 13.80 -6.27 9.42
CA MET A 46 14.79 -5.34 8.90
C MET A 46 16.22 -5.73 9.33
N SER A 47 16.41 -6.91 9.94
CA SER A 47 17.69 -7.39 10.47
C SER A 47 18.83 -7.43 9.44
N HIS A 48 18.48 -7.63 8.17
CA HIS A 48 19.44 -7.69 7.05
C HIS A 48 19.69 -6.34 6.36
N VAL A 49 19.10 -5.24 6.86
CA VAL A 49 19.24 -3.91 6.25
C VAL A 49 20.43 -3.18 6.88
N HIS A 50 21.41 -2.83 6.05
CA HIS A 50 22.59 -2.08 6.50
C HIS A 50 22.41 -0.57 6.29
N PRO A 51 22.73 0.27 7.28
CA PRO A 51 22.70 1.73 7.13
C PRO A 51 23.66 2.18 6.02
N THR A 52 23.16 3.01 5.11
CA THR A 52 23.96 3.49 3.96
C THR A 52 24.77 4.76 4.26
N GLY A 53 24.60 5.36 5.44
CA GLY A 53 25.23 6.63 5.83
C GLY A 53 24.70 7.86 5.07
N LYS A 54 23.75 7.69 4.15
CA LYS A 54 23.14 8.77 3.37
C LYS A 54 21.99 9.40 4.16
N ARG A 55 21.82 10.71 4.01
CA ARG A 55 20.73 11.48 4.63
C ARG A 55 19.71 11.87 3.58
N VAL A 56 18.45 11.56 3.85
CA VAL A 56 17.33 11.88 2.96
C VAL A 56 16.29 12.68 3.74
N ALA A 57 15.93 13.84 3.18
CA ALA A 57 14.77 14.60 3.64
C ALA A 57 13.63 14.32 2.68
N VAL A 58 12.42 14.14 3.21
CA VAL A 58 11.25 13.98 2.35
C VAL A 58 10.27 15.11 2.58
N TYR A 59 9.90 15.71 1.46
CA TYR A 59 8.99 16.84 1.39
C TYR A 59 7.65 16.36 0.83
N TRP A 60 6.62 16.42 1.66
CA TRP A 60 5.26 16.07 1.25
C TRP A 60 4.48 17.36 1.02
N ARG A 61 3.86 17.48 -0.16
CA ARG A 61 2.94 18.58 -0.44
C ARG A 61 1.51 18.10 -0.26
N TRP A 62 0.82 18.63 0.74
CA TRP A 62 -0.60 18.36 0.93
C TRP A 62 -1.45 19.34 0.10
N PRO A 63 -2.52 18.91 -0.60
CA PRO A 63 -3.33 19.79 -1.44
C PRO A 63 -3.98 20.97 -0.68
N GLY A 64 -4.19 20.84 0.63
CA GLY A 64 -4.88 21.83 1.47
C GLY A 64 -4.07 22.43 2.63
N GLY A 65 -2.74 22.33 2.63
CA GLY A 65 -1.94 22.81 3.76
C GLY A 65 -0.45 23.00 3.47
N PRO A 66 0.32 23.57 4.42
CA PRO A 66 1.76 23.73 4.27
C PRO A 66 2.44 22.36 4.15
N GLY A 67 3.46 22.27 3.29
CA GLY A 67 4.21 21.03 3.11
C GLY A 67 5.00 20.70 4.38
N LEU A 68 4.88 19.45 4.85
CA LEU A 68 5.65 18.96 5.98
C LEU A 68 6.94 18.34 5.45
N CYS A 69 8.08 18.86 5.90
CA CYS A 69 9.39 18.25 5.65
C CYS A 69 9.81 17.46 6.88
N ARG A 70 9.88 16.13 6.78
CA ARG A 70 10.39 15.28 7.86
C ARG A 70 11.75 14.74 7.48
N ARG A 71 12.70 14.83 8.42
CA ARG A 71 13.99 14.16 8.31
C ARG A 71 13.77 12.66 8.51
N ILE A 72 14.32 11.86 7.61
CA ILE A 72 14.47 10.42 7.81
C ILE A 72 15.94 10.23 8.15
N ASP A 73 16.23 10.03 9.43
CA ASP A 73 17.55 9.56 9.84
C ASP A 73 17.68 8.07 9.48
N PRO A 74 18.86 7.61 9.01
CA PRO A 74 19.10 6.20 8.69
C PRO A 74 19.11 5.30 9.92
#